data_AF-A0A4Z1ABQ8-F1
#
_entry.id   AF-A0A4Z1ABQ8-F1
#
_cell.length_a   1.000
_cell.length_b   1.000
_cell.length_c   1.000
_cell.angle_alpha   90.00
_cell.angle_beta   90.00
_cell.angle_gamma   90.00
#
_symmetry.space_group_name_H-M   'P 1'
#
loop_
_entity.id
_entity.type
_entity.pdbx_description
1 polymer ?
#
loop_
_entity_poly.entity_id
_entity_poly.type
_entity_poly.pdbx_seq_one_letter_code
_entity_poly.pdbx_strand_id
1 'polypeptide(L)'
;MNLFLRSFFSIRTLVSAILISVMAFTSSYSQEAKKTAPSDSPETKPTNSNIDPKSRAYSLRKKSWVSLRYLRTSLLNFGKKADWDTCLADYAKAESSFQRGEWESAGNQFQTLKTKLDQLAEAQAKEVFNRSDALEKDIQPKVVDLKLNTEAPGKQYIPVMEKHLQIYRDTWQAAKLEREIGNQGQNLYFAKQGLLQLYKAKILLEKSKEGKLESEEKLSKNKVLETDYLTPEEVKYWDDCLEVLNESEEKNRQKEKQAIRSVYQSRTGKKPSDGKNNSDSTNSPVSGEGKK
;
A
#
# COMPACT_ATOMS: atom_id res chain seq x y z
N MET A 1 19.40 -0.48 -43.16
CA MET A 1 18.08 -0.03 -42.65
C MET A 1 17.08 -1.20 -42.54
N ASN A 2 17.42 -2.30 -41.85
CA ASN A 2 16.58 -3.53 -41.82
C ASN A 2 16.53 -4.27 -40.46
N LEU A 3 17.20 -3.78 -39.41
CA LEU A 3 17.16 -4.39 -38.07
C LEU A 3 16.03 -3.85 -37.19
N PHE A 4 15.71 -2.56 -37.32
CA PHE A 4 14.65 -1.92 -36.55
C PHE A 4 13.24 -2.38 -36.97
N LEU A 5 12.97 -2.59 -38.26
CA LEU A 5 11.66 -3.09 -38.70
C LEU A 5 11.41 -4.54 -38.26
N ARG A 6 12.42 -5.42 -38.28
CA ARG A 6 12.27 -6.82 -37.82
C ARG A 6 11.99 -6.93 -36.31
N SER A 7 12.57 -6.05 -35.50
CA SER A 7 12.33 -5.99 -34.06
C SER A 7 10.89 -5.55 -33.74
N PHE A 8 10.37 -4.54 -34.45
CA PHE A 8 8.99 -4.07 -34.27
C PHE A 8 7.94 -5.12 -34.66
N PHE A 9 8.18 -5.89 -35.72
CA PHE A 9 7.28 -6.99 -36.07
C PHE A 9 7.29 -8.10 -35.00
N SER A 10 8.45 -8.51 -34.49
CA SER A 10 8.51 -9.55 -33.43
C SER A 10 7.83 -9.12 -32.12
N ILE A 11 7.95 -7.85 -31.74
CA ILE A 11 7.30 -7.32 -30.52
C ILE A 11 5.78 -7.25 -30.72
N ARG A 12 5.30 -6.86 -31.90
CA ARG A 12 3.86 -6.86 -32.21
C ARG A 12 3.25 -8.26 -32.14
N THR A 13 3.93 -9.26 -32.70
CA THR A 13 3.44 -10.65 -32.66
C THR A 13 3.42 -11.21 -31.24
N LEU A 14 4.43 -10.87 -30.41
CA LEU A 14 4.49 -11.25 -29.01
C LEU A 14 3.35 -10.63 -28.19
N VAL A 15 3.09 -9.33 -28.39
CA VAL A 15 1.99 -8.63 -27.70
C VAL A 15 0.63 -9.19 -28.11
N SER A 16 0.43 -9.51 -29.39
CA SER A 16 -0.79 -10.15 -29.87
C SER A 16 -0.99 -11.56 -29.31
N ALA A 17 0.08 -12.37 -29.20
CA ALA A 17 0.01 -13.70 -28.60
C ALA A 17 -0.34 -13.65 -27.10
N ILE A 18 0.19 -12.66 -26.37
CA ILE A 18 -0.14 -12.43 -24.95
C ILE A 18 -1.61 -11.99 -24.82
N LEU A 19 -2.10 -11.10 -25.69
CA LEU A 19 -3.49 -10.63 -25.67
C LEU A 19 -4.50 -11.76 -25.97
N ILE A 20 -4.19 -12.65 -26.92
CA ILE A 20 -5.03 -13.82 -27.23
C ILE A 20 -5.03 -14.81 -26.06
N SER A 21 -3.87 -15.01 -25.41
CA SER A 21 -3.76 -15.89 -24.24
C SER A 21 -4.58 -15.34 -23.05
N VAL A 22 -4.52 -14.03 -22.80
CA VAL A 22 -5.29 -13.38 -21.73
C VAL A 22 -6.80 -13.47 -22.01
N MET A 23 -7.26 -13.29 -23.25
CA MET A 23 -8.68 -13.45 -23.59
C MET A 23 -9.17 -14.90 -23.39
N ALA A 24 -8.37 -15.91 -23.75
CA ALA A 24 -8.72 -17.32 -23.56
C ALA A 24 -8.81 -17.75 -22.09
N PHE A 25 -8.01 -17.15 -21.20
CA PHE A 25 -8.11 -17.38 -19.75
C PHE A 25 -9.32 -16.66 -19.14
N THR A 26 -9.71 -15.47 -19.62
CA THR A 26 -10.88 -14.76 -19.10
C THR A 26 -12.22 -15.34 -19.54
N SER A 27 -12.29 -15.96 -20.73
CA SER A 27 -13.52 -16.62 -21.19
C SER A 27 -13.82 -17.92 -20.43
N SER A 28 -12.77 -18.65 -20.03
CA SER A 28 -12.90 -19.87 -19.22
C SER A 28 -13.38 -19.58 -17.79
N TYR A 29 -13.01 -18.42 -17.23
CA TYR A 29 -13.48 -17.98 -15.90
C TYR A 29 -14.91 -17.41 -15.93
N SER A 30 -15.33 -16.83 -17.06
CA SER A 30 -16.66 -16.22 -17.22
C SER A 30 -17.78 -17.26 -17.44
N GLN A 31 -17.46 -18.47 -17.92
CA GLN A 31 -18.45 -19.54 -18.10
C GLN A 31 -18.83 -20.28 -16.81
N GLU A 32 -18.03 -20.22 -15.74
CA GLU A 32 -18.42 -20.79 -14.44
C GLU A 32 -19.38 -19.87 -13.65
N ALA A 33 -19.48 -18.59 -14.01
CA ALA A 33 -20.24 -17.59 -13.24
C ALA A 33 -21.72 -17.38 -13.66
N LYS A 34 -22.22 -18.10 -14.69
CA LYS A 34 -23.54 -17.82 -15.30
C LYS A 34 -24.63 -18.89 -15.15
N LYS A 35 -24.49 -19.85 -14.24
CA LYS A 35 -25.60 -20.73 -13.86
C LYS A 35 -25.85 -20.67 -12.36
N THR A 36 -26.71 -19.75 -11.93
CA THR A 36 -27.69 -19.97 -10.86
C THR A 36 -28.48 -18.70 -10.56
N ALA A 37 -29.80 -18.73 -10.78
CA ALA A 37 -30.82 -18.07 -9.96
C ALA A 37 -32.21 -18.62 -10.35
N PRO A 38 -33.22 -18.65 -9.46
CA PRO A 38 -33.19 -18.77 -7.99
C PRO A 38 -34.10 -19.93 -7.49
N SER A 39 -33.81 -20.48 -6.32
CA SER A 39 -34.80 -21.28 -5.57
C SER A 39 -34.64 -20.99 -4.08
N ASP A 40 -35.72 -20.48 -3.48
CA ASP A 40 -35.85 -20.27 -2.05
C ASP A 40 -35.89 -21.63 -1.33
N SER A 41 -34.79 -21.98 -0.66
CA SER A 41 -34.75 -22.91 0.47
C SER A 41 -33.42 -22.72 1.20
N PRO A 42 -33.36 -22.97 2.54
CA PRO A 42 -32.14 -22.79 3.31
C PRO A 42 -31.14 -23.89 2.92
N GLU A 43 -30.32 -23.64 1.90
CA GLU A 43 -29.20 -24.51 1.56
C GLU A 43 -28.14 -24.42 2.66
N THR A 44 -28.18 -25.38 3.58
CA THR A 44 -26.99 -25.87 4.25
C THR A 44 -25.90 -26.09 3.20
N LYS A 45 -24.80 -25.33 3.30
CA LYS A 45 -23.59 -25.51 2.47
C LYS A 45 -23.29 -27.01 2.34
N PRO A 46 -23.17 -27.56 1.12
CA PRO A 46 -22.76 -28.95 0.96
C PRO A 46 -21.33 -29.07 1.50
N THR A 47 -21.20 -29.72 2.65
CA THR A 47 -19.89 -30.08 3.19
C THR A 47 -19.42 -31.25 2.36
N ASN A 48 -18.68 -30.97 1.29
CA ASN A 48 -18.17 -31.99 0.38
C ASN A 48 -17.16 -32.85 1.18
N SER A 49 -17.64 -33.97 1.73
CA SER A 49 -16.96 -34.79 2.74
C SER A 49 -15.88 -35.72 2.15
N ASN A 50 -15.57 -35.59 0.85
CA ASN A 50 -14.60 -36.41 0.13
C ASN A 50 -13.40 -35.61 -0.41
N ILE A 51 -12.98 -34.55 0.28
CA ILE A 51 -11.71 -33.89 -0.07
C ILE A 51 -10.57 -34.76 0.45
N ASP A 52 -9.80 -35.34 -0.47
CA ASP A 52 -8.55 -36.05 -0.17
C ASP A 52 -7.68 -35.22 0.81
N PRO A 53 -7.19 -35.81 1.91
CA PRO A 53 -6.42 -35.11 2.94
C PRO A 53 -5.23 -34.33 2.37
N LYS A 54 -4.57 -34.86 1.34
CA LYS A 54 -3.46 -34.19 0.67
C LYS A 54 -3.93 -32.93 -0.05
N SER A 55 -4.96 -33.00 -0.89
CA SER A 55 -5.55 -31.84 -1.57
C SER A 55 -5.98 -30.74 -0.60
N ARG A 56 -6.64 -31.12 0.50
CA ARG A 56 -7.02 -30.20 1.59
C ARG A 56 -5.79 -29.50 2.18
N ALA A 57 -4.75 -30.26 2.52
CA ALA A 57 -3.52 -29.72 3.10
C ALA A 57 -2.81 -28.75 2.14
N TYR A 58 -2.73 -29.05 0.83
CA TYR A 58 -2.17 -28.14 -0.17
C TYR A 58 -2.94 -26.83 -0.27
N SER A 59 -4.26 -26.89 -0.29
CA SER A 59 -5.13 -25.70 -0.34
C SER A 59 -4.94 -24.83 0.90
N LEU A 60 -4.96 -25.42 2.08
CA LEU A 60 -4.77 -24.71 3.35
C LEU A 60 -3.37 -24.14 3.49
N ARG A 61 -2.33 -24.86 3.06
CA ARG A 61 -0.95 -24.37 3.01
C ARG A 61 -0.86 -23.09 2.18
N LYS A 62 -1.38 -23.10 0.95
CA LYS A 62 -1.38 -21.94 0.05
C LYS A 62 -2.11 -20.75 0.67
N LYS A 63 -3.31 -20.97 1.22
CA LYS A 63 -4.13 -19.90 1.83
C LYS A 63 -3.48 -19.31 3.08
N SER A 64 -2.85 -20.15 3.91
CA SER A 64 -2.12 -19.72 5.11
C SER A 64 -0.89 -18.88 4.74
N TRP A 65 -0.14 -19.30 3.71
CA TRP A 65 1.01 -18.55 3.22
C TRP A 65 0.65 -17.15 2.71
N VAL A 66 -0.42 -17.03 1.93
CA VAL A 66 -0.90 -15.73 1.44
C VAL A 66 -1.23 -14.79 2.60
N SER A 67 -1.92 -15.29 3.62
CA SER A 67 -2.31 -14.49 4.79
C SER A 67 -1.07 -14.07 5.60
N LEU A 68 -0.11 -14.97 5.80
CA LEU A 68 1.17 -14.65 6.45
C LEU A 68 1.94 -13.56 5.71
N ARG A 69 2.05 -13.66 4.39
CA ARG A 69 2.76 -12.67 3.57
C ARG A 69 2.23 -11.26 3.84
N TYR A 70 0.92 -11.06 3.75
CA TYR A 70 0.32 -9.74 3.87
C TYR A 70 0.24 -9.22 5.31
N LEU A 71 0.24 -10.12 6.30
CA LEU A 71 0.29 -9.76 7.72
C LEU A 71 1.70 -9.39 8.20
N ARG A 72 2.76 -9.90 7.55
CA ARG A 72 4.15 -9.74 8.00
C ARG A 72 4.49 -8.29 8.35
N THR A 73 4.34 -7.39 7.40
CA THR A 73 4.75 -5.98 7.58
C THR A 73 3.86 -5.25 8.56
N SER A 74 2.56 -5.57 8.59
CA SER A 74 1.64 -4.94 9.54
C SER A 74 2.01 -5.33 10.96
N LEU A 75 2.15 -6.63 11.23
CA LEU A 75 2.49 -7.09 12.57
C LEU A 75 3.83 -6.51 13.04
N LEU A 76 4.84 -6.49 12.17
CA LEU A 76 6.16 -5.96 12.52
C LEU A 76 6.15 -4.44 12.71
N ASN A 77 5.52 -3.67 11.82
CA ASN A 77 5.45 -2.22 11.95
C ASN A 77 4.64 -1.82 13.20
N PHE A 78 3.54 -2.51 13.50
CA PHE A 78 2.66 -2.20 14.63
C PHE A 78 3.04 -2.88 15.95
N GLY A 79 4.30 -3.31 16.10
CA GLY A 79 4.84 -3.81 17.38
C GLY A 79 4.35 -5.19 17.80
N LYS A 80 3.62 -5.89 16.94
CA LYS A 80 3.07 -7.24 17.16
C LYS A 80 4.05 -8.34 16.72
N LYS A 81 5.35 -8.16 17.04
CA LYS A 81 6.40 -9.12 16.68
C LYS A 81 6.15 -10.51 17.27
N ALA A 82 5.67 -10.58 18.50
CA ALA A 82 5.34 -11.86 19.14
C ALA A 82 4.25 -12.64 18.39
N ASP A 83 3.22 -11.95 17.89
CA ASP A 83 2.17 -12.58 17.07
C ASP A 83 2.74 -13.10 15.75
N TRP A 84 3.61 -12.32 15.11
CA TRP A 84 4.31 -12.73 13.89
C TRP A 84 5.16 -13.97 14.11
N ASP A 85 6.03 -13.96 15.13
CA ASP A 85 6.92 -15.08 15.43
C ASP A 85 6.13 -16.36 15.75
N THR A 86 5.02 -16.23 16.49
CA THR A 86 4.14 -17.36 16.81
C THR A 86 3.49 -17.93 15.54
N CYS A 87 2.90 -17.09 14.70
CA CYS A 87 2.28 -17.52 13.44
C CYS A 87 3.29 -18.17 12.48
N LEU A 88 4.53 -17.66 12.45
CA LEU A 88 5.60 -18.23 11.65
C LEU A 88 6.04 -19.61 12.17
N ALA A 89 6.15 -19.76 13.50
CA ALA A 89 6.46 -21.04 14.14
C ALA A 89 5.34 -22.08 13.90
N ASP A 90 4.09 -21.67 14.04
CA ASP A 90 2.91 -22.51 13.75
C ASP A 90 2.91 -22.97 12.29
N TYR A 91 3.26 -22.08 11.35
CA TYR A 91 3.40 -22.41 9.93
C TYR A 91 4.54 -23.40 9.68
N ALA A 92 5.72 -23.18 10.29
CA ALA A 92 6.87 -24.08 10.14
C ALA A 92 6.57 -25.48 10.67
N LYS A 93 5.84 -25.59 11.79
CA LYS A 93 5.37 -26.86 12.35
C LYS A 93 4.42 -27.60 11.40
N ALA A 94 3.46 -26.87 10.83
CA ALA A 94 2.53 -27.41 9.83
C ALA A 94 3.26 -27.85 8.55
N GLU A 95 4.21 -27.04 8.08
CA GLU A 95 5.04 -27.33 6.92
C GLU A 95 5.91 -28.58 7.13
N SER A 96 6.47 -28.77 8.33
CA SER A 96 7.24 -29.98 8.65
C SER A 96 6.37 -31.24 8.58
N SER A 97 5.17 -31.21 9.16
CA SER A 97 4.20 -32.33 9.07
C SER A 97 3.81 -32.59 7.60
N PHE A 98 3.61 -31.52 6.82
CA PHE A 98 3.29 -31.59 5.39
C PHE A 98 4.41 -32.25 4.58
N GLN A 99 5.67 -31.89 4.83
CA GLN A 99 6.83 -32.45 4.13
C GLN A 99 7.06 -33.92 4.48
N ARG A 100 6.67 -34.36 5.68
CA ARG A 100 6.68 -35.78 6.08
C ARG A 100 5.54 -36.61 5.49
N GLY A 101 4.62 -35.98 4.74
CA GLY A 101 3.47 -36.66 4.16
C GLY A 101 2.35 -36.96 5.17
N GLU A 102 2.39 -36.35 6.36
CA GLU A 102 1.37 -36.48 7.40
C GLU A 102 0.17 -35.58 7.07
N TRP A 103 -0.50 -35.84 5.94
CA TRP A 103 -1.45 -34.90 5.32
C TRP A 103 -2.61 -34.49 6.22
N GLU A 104 -3.15 -35.41 7.01
CA GLU A 104 -4.25 -35.12 7.94
C GLU A 104 -3.78 -34.21 9.09
N SER A 105 -2.66 -34.56 9.72
CA SER A 105 -2.03 -33.74 10.77
C SER A 105 -1.68 -32.34 10.25
N ALA A 106 -1.01 -32.26 9.10
CA ALA A 106 -0.66 -31.01 8.44
C ALA A 106 -1.91 -30.18 8.09
N GLY A 107 -2.95 -30.82 7.54
CA GLY A 107 -4.22 -30.18 7.22
C GLY A 107 -4.90 -29.56 8.45
N ASN A 108 -4.91 -30.27 9.58
CA ASN A 108 -5.48 -29.76 10.83
C ASN A 108 -4.66 -28.62 11.42
N GLN A 109 -3.32 -28.70 11.37
CA GLN A 109 -2.42 -27.64 11.80
C GLN A 109 -2.57 -26.38 10.94
N PHE A 110 -2.57 -26.51 9.60
CA PHE A 110 -2.83 -25.38 8.70
C PHE A 110 -4.23 -24.81 8.87
N GLN A 111 -5.25 -25.62 9.14
CA GLN A 111 -6.60 -25.10 9.40
C GLN A 111 -6.64 -24.22 10.65
N THR A 112 -6.01 -24.68 11.73
CA THR A 112 -5.92 -23.94 12.99
C THR A 112 -5.18 -22.62 12.80
N LEU A 113 -4.03 -22.68 12.12
CA LEU A 113 -3.26 -21.50 11.76
C LEU A 113 -4.07 -20.54 10.87
N LYS A 114 -4.76 -21.05 9.85
CA LYS A 114 -5.57 -20.24 8.94
C LYS A 114 -6.65 -19.46 9.68
N THR A 115 -7.36 -20.09 10.62
CA THR A 115 -8.37 -19.42 11.44
C THR A 115 -7.76 -18.26 12.24
N LYS A 116 -6.58 -18.46 12.84
CA LYS A 116 -5.86 -17.41 13.57
C LYS A 116 -5.41 -16.28 12.64
N LEU A 117 -4.84 -16.62 11.48
CA LEU A 117 -4.41 -15.64 10.47
C LEU A 117 -5.60 -14.83 9.93
N ASP A 118 -6.76 -15.46 9.75
CA ASP A 118 -7.96 -14.76 9.30
C ASP A 118 -8.45 -13.73 10.30
N GLN A 119 -8.43 -14.07 11.60
CA GLN A 119 -8.80 -13.13 12.67
C GLN A 119 -7.84 -11.93 12.71
N LEU A 120 -6.53 -12.18 12.60
CA LEU A 120 -5.53 -11.12 12.54
C LEU A 120 -5.68 -10.24 11.30
N ALA A 121 -5.89 -10.86 10.13
CA ALA A 121 -6.05 -10.16 8.87
C ALA A 121 -7.33 -9.33 8.85
N GLU A 122 -8.44 -9.85 9.35
CA GLU A 122 -9.70 -9.10 9.46
C GLU A 122 -9.57 -7.92 10.43
N ALA A 123 -8.95 -8.11 11.59
CA ALA A 123 -8.72 -7.03 12.55
C ALA A 123 -7.86 -5.92 11.94
N GLN A 124 -6.78 -6.27 11.25
CA GLN A 124 -5.91 -5.30 10.58
C GLN A 124 -6.63 -4.61 9.40
N ALA A 125 -7.39 -5.36 8.60
CA ALA A 125 -8.14 -4.80 7.48
C ALA A 125 -9.18 -3.79 7.97
N LYS A 126 -9.87 -4.08 9.08
CA LYS A 126 -10.84 -3.15 9.70
C LYS A 126 -10.18 -1.82 10.10
N GLU A 127 -8.98 -1.87 10.68
CA GLU A 127 -8.22 -0.66 11.03
C GLU A 127 -7.85 0.15 9.78
N VAL A 128 -7.37 -0.52 8.73
CA VAL A 128 -7.03 0.11 7.43
C VAL A 128 -8.26 0.72 6.75
N PHE A 129 -9.41 0.04 6.84
CA PHE A 129 -10.68 0.53 6.31
C PHE A 129 -11.17 1.79 7.04
N ASN A 130 -11.17 1.79 8.37
CA ASN A 130 -11.54 2.97 9.15
C ASN A 130 -10.67 4.19 8.80
N ARG A 131 -9.37 3.95 8.60
CA ARG A 131 -8.41 5.00 8.23
C ARG A 131 -8.65 5.49 6.81
N SER A 132 -8.94 4.59 5.88
CA SER A 132 -9.32 4.92 4.50
C SER A 132 -10.59 5.77 4.46
N ASP A 133 -11.64 5.38 5.19
CA ASP A 133 -12.90 6.12 5.26
C ASP A 133 -12.71 7.55 5.80
N ALA A 134 -11.92 7.71 6.85
CA ALA A 134 -11.59 9.02 7.40
C ALA A 134 -10.81 9.88 6.40
N LEU A 135 -9.85 9.28 5.70
CA LEU A 135 -9.00 9.96 4.75
C LEU A 135 -9.74 10.33 3.45
N GLU A 136 -10.62 9.47 2.94
CA GLU A 136 -11.47 9.80 1.79
C GLU A 136 -12.39 10.98 2.10
N LYS A 137 -13.03 10.97 3.28
CA LYS A 137 -13.90 12.08 3.74
C LYS A 137 -13.16 13.40 3.87
N ASP A 138 -11.86 13.36 4.19
CA ASP A 138 -11.01 14.56 4.25
C ASP A 138 -10.58 15.04 2.85
N ILE A 139 -10.20 14.13 1.95
CA ILE A 139 -9.63 14.48 0.62
C ILE A 139 -10.73 14.87 -0.37
N GLN A 140 -11.81 14.11 -0.45
CA GLN A 140 -12.79 14.24 -1.53
C GLN A 140 -13.42 15.64 -1.62
N PRO A 141 -13.86 16.28 -0.51
CA PRO A 141 -14.38 17.65 -0.57
C PRO A 141 -13.33 18.66 -1.05
N LYS A 142 -12.09 18.54 -0.58
CA LYS A 142 -10.99 19.45 -0.94
C LYS A 142 -10.60 19.35 -2.41
N VAL A 143 -10.67 18.16 -3.00
CA VAL A 143 -10.44 17.99 -4.45
C VAL A 143 -11.57 18.61 -5.27
N VAL A 144 -12.82 18.51 -4.79
CA VAL A 144 -13.97 19.17 -5.42
C VAL A 144 -13.82 20.70 -5.34
N ASP A 145 -13.46 21.24 -4.17
CA ASP A 145 -13.24 22.68 -3.99
C ASP A 145 -12.13 23.20 -4.91
N LEU A 146 -11.02 22.45 -5.03
CA LEU A 146 -9.92 22.79 -5.94
C LEU A 146 -10.35 22.77 -7.41
N LYS A 147 -11.32 21.93 -7.78
CA LYS A 147 -11.88 21.86 -9.14
C LYS A 147 -12.78 23.03 -9.46
N LEU A 148 -13.58 23.48 -8.48
CA LEU A 148 -14.47 24.63 -8.61
C LEU A 148 -13.69 25.95 -8.66
N ASN A 149 -12.57 26.05 -7.95
CA ASN A 149 -11.72 27.22 -7.99
C ASN A 149 -10.78 27.19 -9.22
N THR A 150 -11.19 27.86 -10.30
CA THR A 150 -10.45 27.86 -11.56
C THR A 150 -9.08 28.51 -11.51
N GLU A 151 -8.83 29.36 -10.52
CA GLU A 151 -7.57 30.11 -10.33
C GLU A 151 -6.65 29.48 -9.27
N ALA A 152 -7.08 28.39 -8.62
CA ALA A 152 -6.31 27.80 -7.54
C ALA A 152 -4.96 27.21 -8.01
N PRO A 153 -3.86 27.46 -7.28
CA PRO A 153 -2.59 26.81 -7.54
C PRO A 153 -2.71 25.30 -7.39
N GLY A 154 -2.02 24.55 -8.26
CA GLY A 154 -1.99 23.08 -8.17
C GLY A 154 -3.15 22.36 -8.86
N LYS A 155 -4.01 23.08 -9.60
CA LYS A 155 -5.06 22.51 -10.46
C LYS A 155 -4.55 21.43 -11.42
N GLN A 156 -3.28 21.52 -11.86
CA GLN A 156 -2.64 20.50 -12.70
C GLN A 156 -2.60 19.10 -12.06
N TYR A 157 -2.73 19.00 -10.73
CA TYR A 157 -2.74 17.72 -10.03
C TYR A 157 -4.11 17.06 -9.96
N ILE A 158 -5.20 17.80 -10.26
CA ILE A 158 -6.58 17.27 -10.14
C ILE A 158 -6.79 15.97 -10.91
N PRO A 159 -6.41 15.85 -12.20
CA PRO A 159 -6.65 14.60 -12.94
C PRO A 159 -5.92 13.40 -12.32
N VAL A 160 -4.75 13.64 -11.72
CA VAL A 160 -3.96 12.59 -11.06
C VAL A 160 -4.59 12.22 -9.71
N MET A 161 -5.08 13.20 -8.94
CA MET A 161 -5.82 12.96 -7.70
C MET A 161 -7.12 12.18 -7.94
N GLU A 162 -7.92 12.58 -8.94
CA GLU A 162 -9.15 11.88 -9.34
C GLU A 162 -8.85 10.44 -9.75
N LYS A 163 -7.75 10.21 -10.47
CA LYS A 163 -7.31 8.85 -10.82
C LYS A 163 -7.01 8.02 -9.57
N HIS A 164 -6.28 8.56 -8.59
CA HIS A 164 -6.00 7.83 -7.34
C HIS A 164 -7.27 7.55 -6.54
N LEU A 165 -8.20 8.51 -6.46
CA LEU A 165 -9.51 8.32 -5.82
C LEU A 165 -10.34 7.25 -6.52
N GLN A 166 -10.28 7.16 -7.87
CA GLN A 166 -10.95 6.10 -8.61
C GLN A 166 -10.32 4.72 -8.33
N ILE A 167 -8.99 4.61 -8.39
CA ILE A 167 -8.30 3.34 -8.09
C ILE A 167 -8.60 2.91 -6.64
N TYR A 168 -8.68 3.84 -5.69
CA TYR A 168 -9.12 3.56 -4.33
C TYR A 168 -10.51 2.90 -4.30
N ARG A 169 -11.50 3.45 -5.01
CA ARG A 169 -12.86 2.86 -5.05
C ARG A 169 -12.87 1.46 -5.66
N ASP A 170 -12.13 1.26 -6.74
CA ASP A 170 -12.04 -0.04 -7.40
C ASP A 170 -11.38 -1.09 -6.49
N THR A 171 -10.30 -0.70 -5.79
CA THR A 171 -9.60 -1.58 -4.83
C THR A 171 -10.40 -1.84 -3.57
N TRP A 172 -11.18 -0.86 -3.08
CA TRP A 172 -12.11 -1.04 -1.98
C TRP A 172 -13.19 -2.07 -2.32
N GLN A 173 -13.77 -1.98 -3.52
CA GLN A 173 -14.75 -2.95 -4.00
C GLN A 173 -14.14 -4.36 -4.11
N ALA A 174 -12.91 -4.47 -4.63
CA ALA A 174 -12.19 -5.74 -4.65
C ALA A 174 -11.96 -6.31 -3.24
N ALA A 175 -11.58 -5.47 -2.27
CA ALA A 175 -11.39 -5.89 -0.88
C ALA A 175 -12.69 -6.42 -0.26
N LYS A 176 -13.82 -5.77 -0.55
CA LYS A 176 -15.14 -6.21 -0.10
C LYS A 176 -15.50 -7.60 -0.67
N LEU A 177 -15.27 -7.83 -1.96
CA LEU A 177 -15.53 -9.13 -2.59
C LEU A 177 -14.68 -10.25 -1.96
N GLU A 178 -13.39 -9.99 -1.73
CA GLU A 178 -12.51 -10.97 -1.07
C GLU A 178 -12.94 -11.27 0.37
N ARG A 179 -13.44 -10.26 1.08
CA ARG A 179 -14.00 -10.41 2.43
C ARG A 179 -15.22 -11.33 2.43
N GLU A 180 -16.14 -11.12 1.49
CA GLU A 180 -17.39 -11.89 1.37
C GLU A 180 -17.13 -13.38 1.09
N ILE A 181 -16.10 -13.70 0.30
CA ILE A 181 -15.70 -15.09 0.03
C ILE A 181 -14.76 -15.68 1.11
N GLY A 182 -14.48 -14.94 2.19
CA GLY A 182 -13.68 -15.39 3.33
C GLY A 182 -12.16 -15.41 3.10
N ASN A 183 -11.66 -14.68 2.11
CA ASN A 183 -10.23 -14.58 1.82
C ASN A 183 -9.61 -13.37 2.53
N GLN A 184 -9.50 -13.46 3.86
CA GLN A 184 -9.09 -12.31 4.69
C GLN A 184 -7.68 -11.80 4.39
N GLY A 185 -6.75 -12.68 3.99
CA GLY A 185 -5.41 -12.27 3.55
C GLY A 185 -5.44 -11.37 2.32
N GLN A 186 -6.21 -11.74 1.29
CA GLN A 186 -6.32 -10.95 0.07
C GLN A 186 -7.16 -9.68 0.27
N ASN A 187 -8.20 -9.74 1.12
CA ASN A 187 -8.92 -8.57 1.61
C ASN A 187 -7.96 -7.54 2.22
N LEU A 188 -7.10 -7.95 3.17
CA LEU A 188 -6.10 -7.06 3.78
C LEU A 188 -5.17 -6.44 2.74
N TYR A 189 -4.71 -7.22 1.75
CA TYR A 189 -3.89 -6.68 0.67
C TYR A 189 -4.62 -5.56 -0.10
N PHE A 190 -5.85 -5.79 -0.55
CA PHE A 190 -6.60 -4.76 -1.28
C PHE A 190 -6.94 -3.55 -0.42
N ALA A 191 -7.25 -3.74 0.87
CA ALA A 191 -7.45 -2.65 1.81
C ALA A 191 -6.21 -1.75 1.90
N LYS A 192 -5.01 -2.34 2.02
CA LYS A 192 -3.73 -1.61 2.02
C LYS A 192 -3.49 -0.87 0.70
N GLN A 193 -3.75 -1.52 -0.43
CA GLN A 193 -3.60 -0.88 -1.74
C GLN A 193 -4.54 0.31 -1.91
N GLY A 194 -5.77 0.22 -1.42
CA GLY A 194 -6.71 1.35 -1.39
C GLY A 194 -6.18 2.52 -0.55
N LEU A 195 -5.75 2.24 0.68
CA LEU A 195 -5.17 3.26 1.56
C LEU A 195 -3.94 3.94 0.93
N LEU A 196 -3.09 3.18 0.24
CA LEU A 196 -1.94 3.75 -0.48
C LEU A 196 -2.36 4.77 -1.54
N GLN A 197 -3.44 4.52 -2.28
CA GLN A 197 -3.92 5.48 -3.28
C GLN A 197 -4.45 6.74 -2.62
N LEU A 198 -5.13 6.63 -1.47
CA LEU A 198 -5.58 7.79 -0.72
C LEU A 198 -4.40 8.63 -0.22
N TYR A 199 -3.32 8.02 0.27
CA TYR A 199 -2.12 8.77 0.62
C TYR A 199 -1.48 9.46 -0.58
N LYS A 200 -1.42 8.80 -1.75
CA LYS A 200 -0.95 9.45 -2.98
C LYS A 200 -1.80 10.66 -3.35
N ALA A 201 -3.12 10.56 -3.24
CA ALA A 201 -4.03 11.69 -3.44
C ALA A 201 -3.79 12.80 -2.40
N LYS A 202 -3.63 12.46 -1.11
CA LYS A 202 -3.30 13.43 -0.04
C LYS A 202 -2.00 14.18 -0.33
N ILE A 203 -0.94 13.47 -0.70
CA ILE A 203 0.38 14.07 -0.99
C ILE A 203 0.26 15.07 -2.15
N LEU A 204 -0.48 14.73 -3.21
CA LEU A 204 -0.74 15.66 -4.31
C LEU A 204 -1.57 16.87 -3.88
N LEU A 205 -2.55 16.68 -3.01
CA LEU A 205 -3.37 17.75 -2.44
C LEU A 205 -2.55 18.70 -1.54
N GLU A 206 -1.60 18.17 -0.75
CA GLU A 206 -0.71 19.02 0.02
C GLU A 206 0.30 19.73 -0.88
N LYS A 207 0.81 19.06 -1.93
CA LYS A 207 1.65 19.68 -2.96
C LYS A 207 0.91 20.79 -3.72
N SER A 208 -0.40 20.67 -3.93
CA SER A 208 -1.17 21.71 -4.62
C SER A 208 -1.26 23.01 -3.83
N LYS A 209 -1.33 22.93 -2.49
CA LYS A 209 -1.36 24.10 -1.59
C LYS A 209 -0.05 24.88 -1.58
N GLU A 210 1.07 24.21 -1.83
CA GLU A 210 2.41 24.81 -1.82
C GLU A 210 2.75 25.58 -3.09
N GLY A 211 2.00 25.37 -4.18
CA GLY A 211 2.33 25.95 -5.48
C GLY A 211 3.69 25.48 -5.99
N LYS A 212 4.34 26.30 -6.83
CA LYS A 212 5.65 25.98 -7.39
C LYS A 212 6.76 26.43 -6.41
N LEU A 213 7.02 25.62 -5.38
CA LEU A 213 8.15 25.86 -4.49
C LEU A 213 9.48 25.65 -5.23
N GLU A 214 10.38 26.61 -5.10
CA GLU A 214 11.76 26.49 -5.57
C GLU A 214 12.56 25.50 -4.73
N SER A 215 13.65 24.96 -5.29
CA SER A 215 14.40 23.85 -4.68
C SER A 215 14.97 24.18 -3.29
N GLU A 216 15.39 25.42 -3.07
CA GLU A 216 15.90 25.90 -1.77
C GLU A 216 14.78 25.97 -0.72
N GLU A 217 13.58 26.39 -1.13
CA GLU A 217 12.42 26.49 -0.25
C GLU A 217 11.90 25.10 0.15
N LYS A 218 11.94 24.12 -0.76
CA LYS A 218 11.65 22.71 -0.45
C LYS A 218 12.64 22.14 0.57
N LEU A 219 13.91 22.45 0.44
CA LEU A 219 14.96 21.97 1.35
C LEU A 219 14.81 22.57 2.76
N SER A 220 14.61 23.88 2.85
CA SER A 220 14.42 24.57 4.14
C SER A 220 13.14 24.15 4.87
N LYS A 221 12.06 23.87 4.14
CA LYS A 221 10.80 23.33 4.70
C LYS A 221 10.81 21.81 4.93
N ASN A 222 11.91 21.11 4.61
CA ASN A 222 12.02 19.66 4.68
C ASN A 222 10.90 18.93 3.89
N LYS A 223 10.56 19.45 2.70
CA LYS A 223 9.51 18.99 1.78
C LYS A 223 10.14 18.39 0.52
N VAL A 224 11.01 17.40 0.71
CA VAL A 224 11.86 16.84 -0.35
C VAL A 224 11.44 15.43 -0.75
N LEU A 225 10.88 14.66 0.17
CA LEU A 225 10.32 13.33 -0.05
C LEU A 225 8.80 13.38 -0.06
N GLU A 226 8.17 12.37 -0.66
CA GLU A 226 6.70 12.25 -0.66
C GLU A 226 6.14 12.07 0.75
N THR A 227 6.86 11.35 1.62
CA THR A 227 6.48 11.12 3.01
C THR A 227 6.54 12.37 3.88
N ASP A 228 7.19 13.44 3.42
CA ASP A 228 7.25 14.73 4.15
C ASP A 228 5.89 15.45 4.18
N TYR A 229 4.95 15.00 3.36
CA TYR A 229 3.57 15.47 3.32
C TYR A 229 2.63 14.64 4.19
N LEU A 230 3.16 13.66 4.92
CA LEU A 230 2.43 12.78 5.80
C LEU A 230 2.88 13.00 7.26
N THR A 231 1.96 12.79 8.19
CA THR A 231 2.31 12.74 9.63
C THR A 231 3.14 11.48 9.93
N PRO A 232 3.92 11.44 11.03
CA PRO A 232 4.72 10.25 11.37
C PRO A 232 3.91 8.96 11.43
N GLU A 233 2.69 9.04 11.96
CA GLU A 233 1.77 7.90 12.00
C GLU A 233 1.30 7.49 10.60
N GLU A 234 1.01 8.44 9.71
CA GLU A 234 0.66 8.14 8.32
C GLU A 234 1.83 7.55 7.54
N VAL A 235 3.07 7.99 7.80
CA VAL A 235 4.28 7.40 7.21
C VAL A 235 4.41 5.93 7.58
N LYS A 236 4.08 5.56 8.83
CA LYS A 236 4.08 4.17 9.26
C LYS A 236 3.11 3.29 8.47
N TYR A 237 1.91 3.81 8.21
CA TYR A 237 0.92 3.14 7.37
C TYR A 237 1.30 3.13 5.89
N TRP A 238 1.90 4.20 5.39
CA TRP A 238 2.46 4.27 4.04
C TRP A 238 3.48 3.15 3.81
N ASP A 239 4.41 2.99 4.75
CA ASP A 239 5.42 1.93 4.72
C ASP A 239 4.77 0.53 4.78
N ASP A 240 3.76 0.34 5.63
CA ASP A 240 3.02 -0.93 5.68
C ASP A 240 2.29 -1.24 4.36
N CYS A 241 1.70 -0.24 3.71
CA CYS A 241 1.05 -0.41 2.41
C CYS A 241 2.03 -0.77 1.28
N LEU A 242 3.30 -0.35 1.41
CA LEU A 242 4.39 -0.70 0.51
C LEU A 242 5.07 -2.03 0.86
N GLU A 243 4.60 -2.74 1.89
CA GLU A 243 5.19 -3.97 2.41
C GLU A 243 6.66 -3.81 2.86
N VAL A 244 7.02 -2.62 3.39
CA VAL A 244 8.36 -2.34 3.93
C VAL A 244 8.32 -2.10 5.44
N LEU A 245 9.46 -2.33 6.11
CA LEU A 245 9.59 -2.11 7.55
C LEU A 245 9.88 -0.63 7.83
N ASN A 246 9.01 0.01 8.61
CA ASN A 246 9.07 1.44 8.90
C ASN A 246 10.41 1.87 9.53
N GLU A 247 10.96 1.08 10.46
CA GLU A 247 12.25 1.40 11.10
C GLU A 247 13.41 1.38 10.10
N SER A 248 13.40 0.44 9.17
CA SER A 248 14.42 0.36 8.11
C SER A 248 14.25 1.51 7.12
N GLU A 249 13.01 1.78 6.73
CA GLU A 249 12.73 2.79 5.72
C GLU A 249 12.93 4.21 6.24
N GLU A 250 12.72 4.45 7.53
CA GLU A 250 13.06 5.73 8.15
C GLU A 250 14.56 6.01 8.06
N LYS A 251 15.42 5.02 8.30
CA LYS A 251 16.87 5.17 8.11
C LYS A 251 17.22 5.49 6.65
N ASN A 252 16.50 4.91 5.70
CA ASN A 252 16.67 5.19 4.27
C ASN A 252 16.26 6.64 3.92
N ARG A 253 15.08 7.09 4.39
CA ARG A 253 14.61 8.47 4.21
C ARG A 253 15.59 9.50 4.77
N GLN A 254 16.15 9.26 5.96
CA GLN A 254 17.15 10.17 6.55
C GLN A 254 18.43 10.25 5.71
N LYS A 255 18.92 9.11 5.20
CA LYS A 255 20.07 9.07 4.28
C LYS A 255 19.77 9.80 2.97
N GLU A 256 18.59 9.58 2.39
CA GLU A 256 18.17 10.23 1.16
C GLU A 256 18.08 11.75 1.35
N LYS A 257 17.45 12.22 2.42
CA LYS A 257 17.39 13.65 2.77
C LYS A 257 18.79 14.26 2.90
N GLN A 258 19.71 13.57 3.58
CA GLN A 258 21.10 14.02 3.70
C GLN A 258 21.81 14.09 2.34
N ALA A 259 21.60 13.09 1.48
CA ALA A 259 22.16 13.07 0.13
C ALA A 259 21.62 14.23 -0.72
N ILE A 260 20.31 14.50 -0.68
CA ILE A 260 19.69 15.63 -1.40
C ILE A 260 20.29 16.96 -0.92
N ARG A 261 20.42 17.15 0.40
CA ARG A 261 21.05 18.36 0.98
C ARG A 261 22.51 18.50 0.53
N SER A 262 23.28 17.41 0.53
CA SER A 262 24.68 17.41 0.10
C SER A 262 24.81 17.77 -1.38
N VAL A 263 23.95 17.25 -2.26
CA VAL A 263 23.95 17.56 -3.70
C VAL A 263 23.57 19.02 -3.94
N TYR A 264 22.62 19.56 -3.18
CA TYR A 264 22.29 20.99 -3.29
C TYR A 264 23.46 21.88 -2.86
N GLN A 265 24.11 21.56 -1.74
CA GLN A 265 25.26 22.32 -1.25
C GLN A 265 26.44 22.27 -2.23
N SER A 266 26.72 21.12 -2.83
CA SER A 266 27.80 21.01 -3.82
C SER A 266 27.54 21.81 -5.10
N ARG A 267 26.27 21.95 -5.51
CA ARG A 267 25.88 22.72 -6.70
C ARG A 267 25.81 24.23 -6.47
N THR A 268 25.41 24.66 -5.28
CA THR A 268 25.12 26.08 -4.99
C THR A 268 26.18 26.76 -4.15
N GLY A 269 27.08 26.00 -3.51
CA GLY A 269 28.04 26.49 -2.53
C GLY A 269 27.42 26.98 -1.22
N LYS A 270 26.08 26.91 -1.08
CA LYS A 270 25.33 27.36 0.09
C LYS A 270 24.82 26.17 0.88
N LYS A 271 24.97 26.20 2.20
CA LYS A 271 24.27 25.27 3.08
C LYS A 271 22.79 25.68 3.10
N PRO A 272 21.83 24.79 2.77
CA PRO A 272 20.42 25.13 2.88
C PRO A 272 20.14 25.52 4.33
N SER A 273 19.41 26.62 4.55
CA SER A 273 19.15 27.07 5.92
C SER A 273 18.37 25.97 6.65
N ASP A 274 18.88 25.55 7.81
CA ASP A 274 18.10 24.77 8.73
C ASP A 274 16.97 25.70 9.18
N GLY A 275 15.72 25.37 8.79
CA GLY A 275 14.56 26.21 9.02
C GLY A 275 14.58 26.77 10.45
N LYS A 276 14.74 28.09 10.57
CA LYS A 276 14.62 28.78 11.86
C LYS A 276 13.22 28.51 12.37
N ASN A 277 13.12 27.68 13.40
CA ASN A 277 12.03 27.80 14.35
C ASN A 277 12.06 29.24 14.87
N ASN A 278 10.91 29.90 14.82
CA ASN A 278 10.65 31.17 15.48
C ASN A 278 11.21 31.12 16.91
N SER A 279 12.29 31.86 17.14
CA SER A 279 12.53 32.49 18.43
C SER A 279 12.79 33.96 18.12
N ASP A 280 11.83 34.79 18.51
CA ASP A 280 11.92 36.23 18.55
C ASP A 280 13.28 36.68 19.07
N SER A 281 13.92 37.58 18.33
CA SER A 281 14.83 38.58 18.87
C SER A 281 14.95 39.70 17.86
N THR A 282 13.82 40.39 17.68
CA THR A 282 13.81 41.80 17.32
C THR A 282 14.50 42.54 18.47
N ASN A 283 15.73 43.00 18.24
CA ASN A 283 16.23 44.33 18.59
C ASN A 283 17.75 44.39 18.41
N SER A 284 18.17 44.89 17.25
CA SER A 284 19.27 45.86 17.23
C SER A 284 18.63 47.24 17.32
N PRO A 285 19.19 48.16 18.11
CA PRO A 285 20.01 49.20 17.48
C PRO A 285 21.26 49.54 18.33
N VAL A 286 22.45 49.63 17.72
CA VAL A 286 23.09 50.85 17.18
C VAL A 286 24.24 51.32 18.09
N SER A 287 25.39 51.46 17.43
CA SER A 287 26.62 52.22 17.71
C SER A 287 26.84 52.90 19.07
N GLY A 288 28.05 52.69 19.61
CA GLY A 288 28.69 53.60 20.54
C GLY A 288 30.22 53.45 20.46
N GLU A 289 30.86 54.29 19.65
CA GLU A 289 32.28 54.61 19.78
C GLU A 289 32.57 55.21 21.16
N GLY A 290 33.71 54.84 21.75
CA GLY A 290 34.13 55.42 23.03
C GLY A 290 35.53 54.98 23.43
N LYS A 291 36.54 55.52 22.74
CA LYS A 291 37.91 55.62 23.28
C LYS A 291 37.90 56.60 24.46
N LYS A 292 38.36 56.15 25.62
CA LYS A 292 39.31 56.84 26.50
C LYS A 292 39.89 55.86 27.50
#